data_AF-A0A5C6RSM8-F1
#
_entry.id   AF-A0A5C6RSM8-F1
#
_cell.length_a   1.000
_cell.length_b   1.000
_cell.length_c   1.000
_cell.angle_alpha   90.00
_cell.angle_beta   90.00
_cell.angle_gamma   90.00
#
_symmetry.space_group_name_H-M   'P 1'
#
loop_
_entity.id
_entity.type
_entity.pdbx_description
1 polymer ?
#
loop_
_entity_poly.entity_id
_entity_poly.type
_entity_poly.pdbx_seq_one_letter_code
_entity_poly.pdbx_strand_id
1 'polypeptide(L)'
;MRKIILVLVAIIFSGIIIAQEKGQPTKIKGKDIYALLVNKTEFNNVGTVKLTEEQINSTISLEERIELFIKNADSDFDLIMTRNGLSAILMKYKDGVDIVPGSVIKIQGKDVYLLSSPQKKYDVLESKKILNKEIIMPFNKIVEESIKSMDKDFDAVLIKNNTVDYIVYQ
;
A
#
# COMPACT_ATOMS: atom_id res chain seq x y z
N MET A 1 -46.89 38.06 -30.17
CA MET A 1 -46.22 36.76 -29.96
C MET A 1 -44.71 36.96 -30.04
N ARG A 2 -44.01 37.01 -28.89
CA ARG A 2 -42.54 36.95 -28.84
C ARG A 2 -42.15 35.60 -28.25
N LYS A 3 -41.51 34.75 -29.05
CA LYS A 3 -41.08 33.41 -28.62
C LYS A 3 -39.84 33.55 -27.73
N ILE A 4 -39.95 32.93 -26.55
CA ILE A 4 -38.88 32.71 -25.58
C ILE A 4 -37.92 31.66 -26.17
N ILE A 5 -36.62 31.94 -26.16
CA ILE A 5 -35.59 30.90 -26.27
C ILE A 5 -34.77 30.99 -24.99
N LEU A 6 -35.14 30.16 -24.02
CA LEU A 6 -34.36 29.89 -22.82
C LEU A 6 -33.45 28.70 -23.18
N VAL A 7 -32.16 28.94 -23.38
CA VAL A 7 -31.18 27.86 -23.55
C VAL A 7 -30.76 27.41 -22.15
N LEU A 8 -31.33 26.28 -21.70
CA LEU A 8 -30.87 25.59 -20.50
C LEU A 8 -29.57 24.84 -20.84
N VAL A 9 -28.42 25.36 -20.41
CA VAL A 9 -27.17 24.59 -20.41
C VAL A 9 -27.17 23.74 -19.14
N ALA A 10 -27.59 22.49 -19.26
CA ALA A 10 -27.39 21.50 -18.22
C ALA A 10 -25.91 21.09 -18.22
N ILE A 11 -25.13 21.63 -17.28
CA ILE A 11 -23.78 21.13 -16.99
C ILE A 11 -23.96 19.80 -16.28
N ILE A 12 -23.83 18.70 -17.03
CA ILE A 12 -23.72 17.36 -16.46
C ILE A 12 -22.31 17.28 -15.87
N PHE A 13 -22.19 17.53 -14.57
CA PHE A 13 -21.03 17.12 -13.79
C PHE A 13 -21.05 15.58 -13.74
N SER A 14 -20.50 14.92 -14.76
CA SER A 14 -20.14 13.52 -14.69
C SER A 14 -18.95 13.40 -13.74
N GLY A 15 -19.22 13.30 -12.45
CA GLY A 15 -18.23 12.89 -11.47
C GLY A 15 -17.75 11.48 -11.86
N ILE A 16 -16.57 11.40 -12.45
CA ILE A 16 -15.87 10.13 -12.64
C ILE A 16 -15.58 9.64 -11.22
N ILE A 17 -16.39 8.71 -10.70
CA ILE A 17 -16.01 7.93 -9.54
C ILE A 17 -14.86 7.05 -10.03
N ILE A 18 -13.62 7.54 -9.88
CA ILE A 18 -12.43 6.74 -10.17
C ILE A 18 -12.46 5.62 -9.14
N ALA A 19 -12.75 4.40 -9.61
CA ALA A 19 -12.65 3.21 -8.77
C ALA A 19 -11.23 3.13 -8.23
N GLN A 20 -11.08 3.10 -6.91
CA GLN A 20 -9.78 2.97 -6.27
C GLN A 20 -9.27 1.54 -6.46
N GLU A 21 -8.05 1.41 -6.97
CA GLU A 21 -7.41 0.12 -7.18
C GLU A 21 -7.31 -0.71 -5.90
N LYS A 22 -7.27 -2.03 -6.08
CA LYS A 22 -7.24 -3.01 -4.99
C LYS A 22 -5.92 -3.77 -4.98
N GLY A 23 -5.42 -4.01 -3.77
CA GLY A 23 -4.20 -4.75 -3.51
C GLY A 23 -4.48 -5.93 -2.59
N GLN A 24 -4.00 -7.11 -2.97
CA GLN A 24 -4.01 -8.28 -2.10
C GLN A 24 -2.86 -8.14 -1.08
N PRO A 25 -3.12 -8.09 0.23
CA PRO A 25 -2.06 -8.08 1.24
C PRO A 25 -1.21 -9.36 1.15
N THR A 26 0.09 -9.24 1.38
CA THR A 26 0.96 -10.40 1.54
C THR A 26 0.78 -11.02 2.92
N LYS A 27 1.00 -12.33 3.05
CA LYS A 27 1.12 -13.02 4.34
C LYS A 27 2.58 -13.24 4.70
N ILE A 28 2.98 -12.80 5.90
CA ILE A 28 4.31 -13.06 6.48
C ILE A 28 4.10 -13.74 7.83
N LYS A 29 4.69 -14.93 8.01
CA LYS A 29 4.50 -15.79 9.20
C LYS A 29 3.02 -16.00 9.56
N GLY A 30 2.17 -16.15 8.54
CA GLY A 30 0.73 -16.35 8.69
C GLY A 30 -0.09 -15.08 8.98
N LYS A 31 0.55 -13.92 9.14
CA LYS A 31 -0.11 -12.63 9.42
C LYS A 31 -0.29 -11.83 8.13
N ASP A 32 -1.46 -11.22 7.94
CA ASP A 32 -1.72 -10.36 6.78
C ASP A 32 -1.06 -9.00 6.94
N ILE A 33 -0.41 -8.50 5.89
CA ILE A 33 0.38 -7.27 5.93
C ILE A 33 -0.27 -6.20 5.06
N TYR A 34 -0.77 -5.16 5.72
CA TYR A 34 -1.33 -3.95 5.09
C TYR A 34 -0.33 -2.79 5.23
N ALA A 35 0.76 -2.87 4.48
CA ALA A 35 1.76 -1.80 4.39
C ALA A 35 1.33 -0.78 3.34
N LEU A 36 1.10 0.47 3.74
CA LEU A 36 0.55 1.52 2.86
C LEU A 36 -0.78 1.16 2.18
N LEU A 37 -1.52 0.19 2.72
CA LEU A 37 -2.78 -0.30 2.17
C LEU A 37 -3.93 0.04 3.12
N VAL A 38 -5.10 0.44 2.59
CA VAL A 38 -6.29 0.74 3.40
C VAL A 38 -7.10 -0.55 3.60
N ASN A 39 -7.01 -1.15 4.78
CA ASN A 39 -7.87 -2.27 5.16
C ASN A 39 -9.32 -1.79 5.36
N LYS A 40 -10.28 -2.50 4.74
CA LYS A 40 -11.73 -2.28 4.93
C LYS A 40 -12.43 -3.45 5.62
N THR A 41 -11.69 -4.52 5.91
CA THR A 41 -12.16 -5.66 6.70
C THR A 41 -12.46 -5.18 8.13
N GLU A 42 -13.50 -5.71 8.78
CA GLU A 42 -13.74 -5.38 10.19
C GLU A 42 -12.71 -6.06 11.11
N PHE A 43 -12.21 -5.30 12.08
CA PHE A 43 -11.19 -5.77 13.02
C PHE A 43 -11.30 -5.08 14.37
N ASN A 44 -10.60 -5.64 15.36
CA ASN A 44 -10.31 -5.01 16.65
C ASN A 44 -8.82 -4.67 16.72
N ASN A 45 -8.48 -3.47 17.19
CA ASN A 45 -7.10 -3.13 17.55
C ASN A 45 -6.75 -3.87 18.85
N VAL A 46 -5.66 -4.64 18.82
CA VAL A 46 -5.18 -5.42 19.97
C VAL A 46 -3.83 -4.94 20.48
N GLY A 47 -3.17 -4.00 19.80
CA GLY A 47 -1.89 -3.47 20.24
C GLY A 47 -1.21 -2.59 19.22
N THR A 48 -0.08 -2.03 19.64
CA THR A 48 0.81 -1.26 18.77
C THR A 48 2.24 -1.67 19.08
N VAL A 49 3.05 -1.85 18.03
CA VAL A 49 4.47 -2.13 18.14
C VAL A 49 5.23 -1.00 17.47
N LYS A 50 6.31 -0.55 18.11
CA LYS A 50 7.23 0.44 17.54
C LYS A 50 8.62 -0.16 17.52
N LEU A 51 9.30 -0.10 16.38
CA LEU A 51 10.67 -0.54 16.27
C LEU A 51 11.62 0.55 16.78
N THR A 52 12.72 0.11 17.39
CA THR A 52 13.83 1.00 17.71
C THR A 52 14.64 1.33 16.45
N GLU A 53 15.43 2.39 16.51
CA GLU A 53 16.34 2.75 15.42
C GLU A 53 17.36 1.63 15.14
N GLU A 54 17.89 0.99 16.18
CA GLU A 54 18.79 -0.16 16.06
C GLU A 54 18.14 -1.34 15.32
N GLN A 55 16.88 -1.64 15.65
CA GLN A 55 16.10 -2.67 14.97
C GLN A 55 15.90 -2.32 13.50
N ILE A 56 15.60 -1.07 13.17
CA ILE A 56 15.44 -0.62 11.78
C ILE A 56 16.77 -0.74 11.03
N ASN A 57 17.86 -0.24 11.62
CA ASN A 57 19.18 -0.20 10.99
C ASN A 57 19.81 -1.58 10.77
N SER A 58 19.33 -2.60 11.49
CA SER A 58 19.77 -3.99 11.32
C SER A 58 18.99 -4.76 10.23
N THR A 59 17.89 -4.20 9.70
CA THR A 59 17.10 -4.87 8.65
C THR A 59 17.81 -4.87 7.30
N ILE A 60 17.80 -6.01 6.61
CA ILE A 60 18.30 -6.19 5.24
C ILE A 60 17.18 -6.35 4.21
N SER A 61 15.91 -6.37 4.64
CA SER A 61 14.73 -6.38 3.77
C SER A 61 13.52 -5.70 4.42
N LEU A 62 12.53 -5.34 3.60
CA LEU A 62 11.25 -4.81 4.09
C LEU A 62 10.44 -5.90 4.80
N GLU A 63 10.52 -7.13 4.32
CA GLU A 63 9.89 -8.32 4.92
C GLU A 63 10.47 -8.60 6.31
N GLU A 64 11.80 -8.57 6.47
CA GLU A 64 12.43 -8.73 7.78
C GLU A 64 12.02 -7.63 8.76
N ARG A 65 11.84 -6.39 8.28
CA ARG A 65 11.27 -5.32 9.12
C ARG A 65 9.87 -5.67 9.62
N ILE A 66 9.04 -6.28 8.77
CA ILE A 66 7.73 -6.78 9.19
C ILE A 66 7.87 -7.93 10.19
N GLU A 67 8.81 -8.84 9.99
CA GLU A 67 9.09 -9.92 10.96
C GLU A 67 9.48 -9.37 12.34
N LEU A 68 10.19 -8.24 12.42
CA LEU A 68 10.47 -7.58 13.70
C LEU A 68 9.21 -7.10 14.42
N PHE A 69 8.20 -6.58 13.70
CA PHE A 69 6.91 -6.26 14.32
C PHE A 69 6.23 -7.50 14.88
N ILE A 70 6.29 -8.62 14.16
CA ILE A 70 5.69 -9.89 14.57
C ILE A 70 6.41 -10.44 15.81
N LYS A 71 7.75 -10.38 15.83
CA LYS A 71 8.57 -10.85 16.95
C LYS A 71 8.37 -10.04 18.23
N ASN A 72 8.19 -8.73 18.10
CA ASN A 72 8.03 -7.81 19.23
C ASN A 72 6.56 -7.63 19.66
N ALA A 73 5.64 -8.45 19.14
CA ALA A 73 4.24 -8.38 19.51
C ALA A 73 3.99 -9.16 20.82
N ASP A 74 3.39 -8.49 21.80
CA ASP A 74 3.02 -9.09 23.09
C ASP A 74 1.58 -9.64 23.12
N SER A 75 0.89 -9.63 21.97
CA SER A 75 -0.51 -10.01 21.85
C SER A 75 -0.71 -10.96 20.68
N ASP A 76 -1.76 -11.78 20.72
CA ASP A 76 -2.19 -12.54 19.55
C ASP A 76 -2.97 -11.64 18.58
N PHE A 77 -2.67 -11.73 17.29
CA PHE A 77 -3.20 -10.87 16.23
C PHE A 77 -3.22 -11.62 14.91
N ASP A 78 -4.01 -11.16 13.94
CA ASP A 78 -4.11 -11.80 12.61
C ASP A 78 -3.41 -10.97 11.52
N LEU A 79 -3.30 -9.65 11.72
CA LEU A 79 -2.76 -8.75 10.71
C LEU A 79 -2.01 -7.57 11.32
N ILE A 80 -1.14 -6.97 10.50
CA ILE A 80 -0.40 -5.75 10.77
C ILE A 80 -0.82 -4.66 9.79
N MET A 81 -1.10 -3.47 10.31
CA MET A 81 -1.21 -2.23 9.52
C MET A 81 -0.05 -1.30 9.82
N THR A 82 0.65 -0.84 8.79
CA THR A 82 1.71 0.16 8.94
C THR A 82 1.72 1.17 7.79
N ARG A 83 1.97 2.44 8.12
CA ARG A 83 2.03 3.54 7.15
C ARG A 83 3.45 3.98 6.84
N ASN A 84 4.39 3.75 7.75
CA ASN A 84 5.75 4.26 7.63
C ASN A 84 6.81 3.18 7.82
N GLY A 85 6.43 1.97 8.24
CA GLY A 85 7.38 0.91 8.57
C GLY A 85 8.14 1.14 9.88
N LEU A 86 7.80 2.14 10.68
CA LEU A 86 8.45 2.43 11.97
C LEU A 86 7.59 1.98 13.15
N SER A 87 6.27 2.09 13.00
CA SER A 87 5.28 1.55 13.92
C SER A 87 4.22 0.75 13.16
N ALA A 88 3.61 -0.19 13.87
CA ALA A 88 2.59 -1.09 13.38
C ALA A 88 1.43 -1.13 14.38
N ILE A 89 0.20 -1.12 13.87
CA ILE A 89 -0.98 -1.47 14.64
C ILE A 89 -1.24 -2.95 14.42
N LEU A 90 -1.37 -3.69 15.53
CA LEU A 90 -1.72 -5.11 15.52
C LEU A 90 -3.23 -5.23 15.59
N MET A 91 -3.83 -6.06 14.74
CA MET A 91 -5.27 -6.21 14.70
C MET A 91 -5.69 -7.67 14.62
N LYS A 92 -6.84 -7.96 15.21
CA LYS A 92 -7.51 -9.26 15.15
C LYS A 92 -8.79 -9.11 14.35
N TYR A 93 -9.03 -10.00 13.39
CA TYR A 93 -10.28 -9.95 12.63
C TYR A 93 -11.45 -10.26 13.56
N LYS A 94 -12.64 -9.72 13.24
CA LYS A 94 -13.86 -10.17 13.91
C LYS A 94 -14.26 -11.56 13.37
N ASP A 95 -14.90 -12.36 14.22
CA ASP A 95 -15.31 -13.71 13.86
C ASP A 95 -16.26 -13.72 12.64
N GLY A 96 -16.05 -14.67 11.73
CA GLY A 96 -16.89 -14.84 10.53
C GLY A 96 -16.70 -13.79 9.44
N VAL A 97 -15.66 -12.95 9.53
CA VAL A 97 -15.37 -11.94 8.51
C VAL A 97 -14.44 -12.49 7.44
N ASP A 98 -14.85 -12.33 6.17
CA ASP A 98 -14.00 -12.61 5.03
C ASP A 98 -12.88 -11.56 4.90
N ILE A 99 -11.65 -12.05 4.70
CA ILE A 99 -10.49 -11.18 4.47
C ILE A 99 -10.61 -10.58 3.07
N VAL A 100 -10.67 -9.24 2.98
CA VAL A 100 -10.82 -8.55 1.68
C VAL A 100 -9.52 -7.88 1.23
N PRO A 101 -9.30 -7.77 -0.10
CA PRO A 101 -8.26 -6.91 -0.66
C PRO A 101 -8.38 -5.47 -0.12
N GLY A 102 -7.24 -4.90 0.26
CA GLY A 102 -7.18 -3.53 0.72
C GLY A 102 -7.25 -2.52 -0.43
N SER A 103 -7.63 -1.29 -0.12
CA SER A 103 -7.68 -0.21 -1.12
C SER A 103 -6.31 0.45 -1.23
N VAL A 104 -5.81 0.54 -2.46
CA VAL A 104 -4.48 1.06 -2.81
C VAL A 104 -4.46 2.56 -2.63
N ILE A 105 -3.41 3.08 -2.00
CA ILE A 105 -3.21 4.53 -1.92
C ILE A 105 -2.49 5.03 -3.16
N LYS A 106 -2.69 6.32 -3.46
CA LYS A 106 -1.90 7.04 -4.46
C LYS A 106 -0.87 7.92 -3.78
N ILE A 107 0.38 7.84 -4.23
CA ILE A 107 1.46 8.76 -3.86
C ILE A 107 1.95 9.40 -5.16
N GLN A 108 1.98 10.74 -5.21
CA GLN A 108 2.33 11.49 -6.44
C GLN A 108 1.53 11.03 -7.68
N GLY A 109 0.25 10.69 -7.49
CA GLY A 109 -0.66 10.24 -8.54
C GLY A 109 -0.50 8.77 -8.97
N LYS A 110 0.55 8.08 -8.54
CA LYS A 110 0.82 6.68 -8.88
C LYS A 110 0.26 5.75 -7.81
N ASP A 111 -0.27 4.60 -8.22
CA ASP A 111 -0.71 3.56 -7.29
C ASP A 111 0.49 2.89 -6.62
N VAL A 112 0.30 2.47 -5.36
CA VAL A 112 1.38 1.96 -4.51
C VAL A 112 1.03 0.59 -3.95
N TYR A 113 1.78 -0.42 -4.36
CA TYR A 113 1.68 -1.78 -3.86
C TYR A 113 2.93 -2.12 -3.05
N LEU A 114 2.94 -1.74 -1.77
CA LEU A 114 4.02 -2.11 -0.86
C LEU A 114 3.64 -3.40 -0.13
N LEU A 115 4.46 -4.45 -0.26
CA LEU A 115 4.21 -5.78 0.32
C LEU A 115 2.77 -6.28 0.05
N SER A 116 2.26 -5.97 -1.13
CA SER A 116 0.94 -6.36 -1.62
C SER A 116 1.01 -6.62 -3.12
N SER A 117 0.01 -7.29 -3.68
CA SER A 117 -0.04 -7.59 -5.12
C SER A 117 -1.24 -6.92 -5.79
N PRO A 118 -1.08 -6.33 -6.99
CA PRO A 118 -2.19 -5.83 -7.78
C PRO A 118 -3.18 -6.94 -8.12
N GLN A 119 -4.48 -6.62 -8.12
CA GLN A 119 -5.49 -7.55 -8.62
C GLN A 119 -5.69 -7.44 -10.14
N LYS A 120 -5.43 -6.27 -10.71
CA LYS A 120 -5.47 -6.04 -12.14
C LYS A 120 -4.25 -6.69 -12.80
N LYS A 121 -4.39 -7.19 -14.03
CA LYS A 121 -3.26 -7.65 -14.84
C LYS A 121 -2.36 -6.47 -15.20
N TYR A 122 -1.06 -6.73 -15.30
CA TYR A 122 -0.06 -5.70 -15.57
C TYR A 122 1.16 -6.31 -16.26
N ASP A 123 1.94 -5.45 -16.89
CA ASP A 123 3.27 -5.73 -17.37
C ASP A 123 4.30 -4.96 -16.54
N VAL A 124 5.46 -5.57 -16.31
CA VAL A 124 6.59 -4.92 -15.64
C VAL A 124 7.43 -4.22 -16.71
N LEU A 125 7.54 -2.90 -16.62
CA LEU A 125 8.40 -2.11 -17.51
C LEU A 125 9.87 -2.23 -17.12
N GLU A 126 10.14 -2.19 -15.82
CA GLU A 126 11.48 -2.15 -15.26
C GLU A 126 11.45 -2.63 -13.81
N SER A 127 12.52 -3.31 -13.39
CA SER A 127 12.73 -3.74 -12.01
C SER A 127 14.05 -3.18 -11.50
N LYS A 128 14.02 -2.51 -10.34
CA LYS A 128 15.21 -2.00 -9.66
C LYS A 128 15.35 -2.68 -8.31
N LYS A 129 16.57 -3.05 -7.95
CA LYS A 129 16.87 -3.57 -6.60
C LYS A 129 16.89 -2.41 -5.60
N ILE A 130 16.26 -2.60 -4.45
CA ILE A 130 16.33 -1.66 -3.32
C ILE A 130 17.68 -1.83 -2.63
N LEU A 131 18.38 -0.73 -2.43
CA LEU A 131 19.64 -0.70 -1.70
C LEU A 131 19.39 -0.72 -0.19
N ASN A 132 20.30 -1.31 0.58
CA ASN A 132 20.15 -1.41 2.05
C ASN A 132 19.90 -0.05 2.72
N LYS A 133 20.51 1.04 2.22
CA LYS A 133 20.29 2.40 2.72
C LYS A 133 18.86 2.91 2.49
N GLU A 134 18.17 2.41 1.47
CA GLU A 134 16.78 2.75 1.16
C GLU A 134 15.85 1.90 2.02
N ILE A 135 16.20 0.64 2.29
CA ILE A 135 15.43 -0.25 3.14
C ILE A 135 15.15 0.46 4.46
N ILE A 136 16.17 1.01 5.14
CA ILE A 136 16.05 1.72 6.44
C ILE A 136 15.19 2.99 6.43
N MET A 137 14.78 3.50 5.27
CA MET A 137 13.92 4.67 5.19
C MET A 137 12.48 4.37 5.59
N PRO A 138 11.71 5.41 5.97
CA PRO A 138 10.25 5.29 6.07
C PRO A 138 9.63 4.83 4.75
N PHE A 139 8.63 3.97 4.81
CA PHE A 139 8.00 3.37 3.63
C PHE A 139 7.50 4.39 2.59
N ASN A 140 6.90 5.50 3.04
CA ASN A 140 6.47 6.55 2.13
C ASN A 140 7.65 7.22 1.40
N LYS A 141 8.83 7.31 2.03
CA LYS A 141 10.04 7.87 1.40
C LYS A 141 10.62 6.93 0.36
N ILE A 142 10.67 5.63 0.64
CA ILE A 142 11.07 4.61 -0.35
C ILE A 142 10.21 4.75 -1.61
N VAL A 143 8.89 4.87 -1.44
CA VAL A 143 7.95 5.04 -2.56
C VAL A 143 8.15 6.37 -3.28
N GLU A 144 8.23 7.49 -2.55
CA GLU A 144 8.43 8.82 -3.13
C GLU A 144 9.71 8.91 -3.96
N GLU A 145 10.82 8.34 -3.48
CA GLU A 145 12.10 8.31 -4.18
C GLU A 145 12.06 7.38 -5.38
N SER A 146 11.43 6.20 -5.24
CA SER A 146 11.23 5.27 -6.35
C SER A 146 10.50 5.93 -7.52
N ILE A 147 9.35 6.56 -7.24
CA ILE A 147 8.52 7.24 -8.25
C ILE A 147 9.33 8.33 -8.98
N LYS A 148 10.14 9.11 -8.25
CA LYS A 148 10.97 10.18 -8.81
C LYS A 148 12.14 9.66 -9.64
N SER A 149 12.59 8.43 -9.40
CA SER A 149 13.76 7.85 -10.08
C SER A 149 13.46 7.28 -11.46
N MET A 150 12.19 7.29 -11.88
CA MET A 150 11.74 6.67 -13.12
C MET A 150 11.39 7.74 -14.15
N ASP A 151 12.10 7.72 -15.28
CA ASP A 151 11.93 8.71 -16.34
C ASP A 151 10.83 8.34 -17.34
N LYS A 152 10.40 7.07 -17.37
CA LYS A 152 9.28 6.61 -18.22
C LYS A 152 7.97 6.78 -17.48
N ASP A 153 6.87 6.92 -18.22
CA ASP A 153 5.55 6.85 -17.61
C ASP A 153 5.21 5.40 -17.22
N PHE A 154 4.52 5.27 -16.09
CA PHE A 154 4.09 3.99 -15.49
C PHE A 154 2.85 4.23 -14.64
N ASP A 155 2.05 3.21 -14.36
CA ASP A 155 0.81 3.39 -13.60
C ASP A 155 1.01 3.25 -12.09
N ALA A 156 1.87 2.32 -11.70
CA ALA A 156 2.07 1.97 -10.29
C ALA A 156 3.50 1.52 -9.98
N VAL A 157 3.84 1.59 -8.70
CA VAL A 157 5.02 0.92 -8.15
C VAL A 157 4.60 -0.30 -7.33
N LEU A 158 5.28 -1.42 -7.56
CA LEU A 158 5.15 -2.66 -6.80
C LEU A 158 6.47 -2.91 -6.08
N ILE A 159 6.42 -2.90 -4.74
CA ILE A 159 7.59 -2.99 -3.88
C ILE A 159 7.47 -4.22 -3.00
N LYS A 160 8.25 -5.25 -3.31
CA LYS A 160 8.32 -6.53 -2.59
C LYS A 160 9.63 -7.25 -2.93
N ASN A 161 10.05 -8.20 -2.11
CA ASN A 161 11.24 -9.03 -2.36
C ASN A 161 12.52 -8.19 -2.64
N ASN A 162 12.67 -7.07 -1.93
CA ASN A 162 13.76 -6.10 -2.14
C ASN A 162 13.88 -5.55 -3.57
N THR A 163 12.79 -5.53 -4.33
CA THR A 163 12.72 -4.86 -5.64
C THR A 163 11.61 -3.81 -5.67
N VAL A 164 11.79 -2.84 -6.54
CA VAL A 164 10.76 -1.93 -7.02
C VAL A 164 10.53 -2.24 -8.49
N ASP A 165 9.34 -2.76 -8.77
CA ASP A 165 8.85 -2.99 -10.12
C ASP A 165 7.97 -1.81 -10.54
N TYR A 166 8.29 -1.19 -11.67
CA TYR A 166 7.46 -0.16 -12.30
C TYR A 166 6.52 -0.86 -13.28
N ILE A 167 5.21 -0.72 -13.06
CA ILE A 167 4.22 -1.50 -13.81
C ILE A 167 3.27 -0.61 -14.59
N VAL A 168 2.76 -1.15 -15.69
CA VAL A 168 1.66 -0.59 -16.49
C VAL A 168 0.54 -1.60 -16.51
N TYR A 169 -0.68 -1.15 -16.26
CA TYR A 169 -1.84 -2.03 -16.28
C TYR A 169 -2.21 -2.41 -17.72
N GLN A 170 -2.71 -3.64 -17.87
CA GLN A 170 -3.30 -4.11 -19.13
C GLN A 170 -4.75 -3.62 -19.30
#